data_AF-A0A7N5K1T3-F1
#
_entry.id   AF-A0A7N5K1T3-F1
#
_cell.length_a   1.000
_cell.length_b   1.000
_cell.length_c   1.000
_cell.angle_alpha   90.00
_cell.angle_beta   90.00
_cell.angle_gamma   90.00
#
_symmetry.space_group_name_H-M   'P 1'
#
loop_
_entity.id
_entity.type
_entity.pdbx_description
1 polymer ?
#
loop_
_entity_poly.entity_id
_entity_poly.type
_entity_poly.pdbx_seq_one_letter_code
_entity_poly.pdbx_strand_id
1 'polypeptide(L)' 'MVKGMHGIKDDVFLSVPCVLGSSGITDVIKMTLKSEEEDKLKKSASTLWGIQKELQF' A
#
# COMPACT_ATOMS: atom_id res chain seq x y z
N MET A 1 1.13 -6.63 1.51
CA MET A 1 2.01 -5.47 1.79
C MET A 1 2.19 -4.72 0.47
N VAL A 2 2.09 -3.37 0.49
CA VAL A 2 2.20 -2.57 -0.75
C VAL A 2 3.61 -2.01 -1.00
N LYS A 3 4.60 -2.51 -0.26
CA LYS A 3 6.01 -2.14 -0.44
C LYS A 3 6.46 -2.44 -1.88
N GLY A 4 7.11 -1.46 -2.49
CA GLY A 4 7.54 -1.49 -3.89
C GLY A 4 6.47 -1.05 -4.90
N MET A 5 5.20 -0.89 -4.49
CA MET A 5 4.15 -0.39 -5.36
C MET A 5 4.12 1.14 -5.35
N HIS A 6 4.01 1.78 -6.52
CA HIS A 6 3.89 3.24 -6.68
C HIS A 6 4.96 4.05 -5.92
N GLY A 7 6.16 3.49 -5.74
CA GLY A 7 7.25 4.15 -5.02
C GLY A 7 7.15 4.13 -3.49
N ILE A 8 6.22 3.36 -2.91
CA ILE A 8 6.11 3.16 -1.46
C ILE A 8 7.24 2.25 -1.00
N LYS A 9 8.09 2.72 -0.08
CA LYS A 9 9.25 1.98 0.44
C LYS A 9 8.98 1.28 1.77
N ASP A 10 7.97 1.76 2.49
CA ASP A 10 7.64 1.33 3.83
C ASP A 10 6.75 0.07 3.82
N ASP A 11 6.87 -0.75 4.87
CA ASP A 11 6.06 -1.95 5.06
C ASP A 11 4.68 -1.58 5.63
N VAL A 12 3.86 -0.93 4.80
CA VAL A 12 2.51 -0.47 5.13
C VAL A 12 1.45 -1.30 4.41
N PHE A 13 0.25 -1.37 5.01
CA PHE A 13 -0.93 -1.95 4.39
C PHE A 13 -1.89 -0.83 3.95
N LEU A 14 -2.23 -0.82 2.66
CA LEU A 14 -3.18 0.10 2.06
C LEU A 14 -4.17 -0.70 1.22
N SER A 15 -5.40 -0.19 1.10
CA SER A 15 -6.41 -0.77 0.24
C SER A 15 -6.02 -0.59 -1.23
N VAL A 16 -5.80 -1.70 -1.92
CA VAL A 16 -5.53 -1.77 -3.35
C VAL A 16 -6.39 -2.89 -3.94
N PRO A 17 -6.74 -2.83 -5.23
CA PRO A 17 -7.45 -3.91 -5.89
C PRO A 17 -6.58 -5.18 -5.89
N CYS A 18 -7.12 -6.23 -5.28
CA CYS A 18 -6.46 -7.53 -5.11
C CYS A 18 -7.33 -8.63 -5.70
N VAL A 19 -6.69 -9.66 -6.23
CA VAL A 19 -7.36 -10.93 -6.59
C VAL A 19 -7.38 -11.80 -5.35
N LEU A 20 -8.55 -12.35 -5.05
CA LEU A 20 -8.77 -13.26 -3.93
C LEU A 20 -8.95 -14.69 -4.45
N GLY A 21 -8.24 -15.62 -3.85
CA GLY A 21 -8.36 -17.05 -4.07
C GLY A 21 -8.56 -17.82 -2.76
N SER A 22 -8.54 -19.15 -2.84
CA SER A 22 -8.72 -20.03 -1.67
C SER A 22 -7.67 -19.85 -0.56
N SER A 23 -6.51 -19.29 -0.91
CA SER A 23 -5.40 -19.03 0.01
C SER A 23 -5.32 -17.56 0.48
N GLY A 24 -6.36 -16.76 0.23
CA GLY A 24 -6.37 -15.33 0.54
C GLY A 24 -6.03 -14.45 -0.67
N ILE A 25 -5.16 -13.46 -0.49
CA ILE A 25 -4.76 -12.57 -1.58
C ILE A 25 -3.74 -13.29 -2.46
N THR A 26 -4.08 -13.56 -3.72
CA THR A 26 -3.19 -14.24 -4.68
C THR A 26 -2.37 -13.24 -5.48
N ASP A 27 -3.01 -12.14 -5.91
CA ASP A 27 -2.39 -11.15 -6.78
C ASP A 27 -2.83 -9.74 -6.41
N VAL A 28 -2.01 -8.76 -6.77
CA VAL A 28 -2.33 -7.33 -6.62
C VAL A 28 -2.31 -6.68 -7.99
N ILE A 29 -3.38 -5.95 -8.31
CA ILE A 29 -3.51 -5.28 -9.60
C ILE A 29 -2.72 -3.98 -9.57
N LYS A 30 -1.72 -3.86 -10.44
CA LYS A 30 -0.96 -2.62 -10.64
C LYS A 30 -1.75 -1.67 -11.53
N MET A 31 -2.53 -0.79 -10.90
CA MET A 31 -3.27 0.25 -11.61
C MET A 31 -2.32 1.29 -12.21
N THR A 32 -2.72 1.92 -13.32
CA THR A 32 -2.04 3.13 -13.78
C THR A 32 -2.70 4.31 -13.09
N LEU A 33 -1.99 4.92 -12.14
CA LEU A 33 -2.46 6.10 -11.41
C LEU A 33 -1.90 7.36 -12.07
N LYS A 34 -2.65 8.47 -12.00
CA LYS A 34 -2.11 9.79 -12.35
C LYS A 34 -1.11 10.23 -11.28
N SER A 35 -0.18 11.12 -11.62
CA SER A 35 0.82 11.63 -10.68
C SER A 35 0.21 12.19 -9.39
N GLU A 36 -0.93 12.89 -9.49
CA GLU A 36 -1.65 13.42 -8.33
C GLU A 36 -2.23 12.31 -7.42
N GLU A 37 -2.73 11.23 -8.02
CA GLU A 37 -3.27 10.08 -7.28
C GLU A 37 -2.15 9.28 -6.61
N GLU A 38 -1.00 9.12 -7.28
CA GLU A 38 0.18 8.51 -6.68
C GLU A 38 0.69 9.32 -5.48
N ASP A 39 0.74 10.65 -5.58
CA ASP A 39 1.18 11.49 -4.48
C ASP A 39 0.23 11.43 -3.28
N LYS A 40 -1.09 11.37 -3.54
CA LYS A 40 -2.09 11.13 -2.49
C LYS A 40 -1.91 9.75 -1.84
N LEU A 41 -1.68 8.71 -2.64
CA LEU A 41 -1.47 7.34 -2.14
C LEU A 41 -0.20 7.26 -1.28
N LYS A 42 0.90 7.86 -1.73
CA LYS A 42 2.16 7.96 -0.97
C LYS A 42 1.95 8.72 0.34
N LYS A 43 1.18 9.81 0.33
CA LYS A 43 0.86 10.56 1.55
C LYS A 43 0.09 9.69 2.56
N SER A 44 -0.93 8.96 2.10
CA SER A 44 -1.65 8.00 2.95
C SER A 44 -0.73 6.91 3.50
N ALA A 45 0.19 6.39 2.69
CA ALA A 45 1.20 5.42 3.11
C ALA A 45 2.08 5.96 4.25
N SER A 46 2.63 7.18 4.08
CA SER A 46 3.49 7.81 5.08
C SER A 46 2.75 8.12 6.40
N THR A 47 1.48 8.54 6.34
CA THR A 47 0.68 8.78 7.54
C THR A 47 0.46 7.49 8.34
N LEU A 48 0.06 6.41 7.66
CA LEU A 48 -0.14 5.12 8.33
C LEU A 48 1.17 4.55 8.88
N TRP A 49 2.25 4.62 8.10
CA TRP A 49 3.57 4.20 8.55
C TRP A 49 4.05 4.97 9.78
N GLY A 50 3.78 6.28 9.83
CA GLY A 50 4.09 7.14 10.97
C GLY A 50 3.48 6.65 12.28
N ILE A 51 2.28 6.06 12.23
CA ILE A 51 1.62 5.47 13.40
C ILE A 51 2.14 4.03 13.63
N GLN A 52 2.26 3.25 12.55
CA GLN A 52 2.61 1.84 12.62
C GLN A 52 4.02 1.60 13.16
N LYS A 53 4.96 2.52 12.90
CA LYS A 53 6.34 2.46 13.45
C LYS A 53 6.42 2.73 14.96
N GLU A 54 5.41 3.39 15.52
CA GLU A 54 5.38 3.78 16.95
C GLU A 54 4.67 2.72 17.81
N LEU A 55 4.00 1.76 17.18
CA LEU A 55 3.41 0.62 17.87
C LEU A 55 4.52 -0.29 18.41
N GLN A 56 4.56 -0.47 19.73
CA GLN A 56 5.37 -1.48 20.38
C GLN A 56 4.56 -2.80 20.47
N PHE A 57 5.18 -3.88 20.02
CA PHE A 57 4.63 -5.24 20.07
C PHE A 57 5.38 -6.09 21.10
#